data_AF-A0A3D0C457-F1
#
_entry.id   AF-A0A3D0C457-F1
#
_cell.length_a   1.000
_cell.length_b   1.000
_cell.length_c   1.000
_cell.angle_alpha   90.00
_cell.angle_beta   90.00
_cell.angle_gamma   90.00
#
_symmetry.space_group_name_H-M   'P 1'
#
loop_
_entity.id
_entity.type
_entity.pdbx_description
1 polymer ?
#
loop_
_entity_poly.entity_id
_entity_poly.type
_entity_poly.pdbx_seq_one_letter_code
_entity_poly.pdbx_strand_id
1 'polypeptide(L)'
;MILKNKRLPVNASGGLLPMRPGYRRNTGFPSAYPVPKSTPFADFGRNILDAFKYTPDPNTTYMERAGKNLLGDMESMISGFDAQGNKIPDTLRMISLLAPGGAGFGGKAAVLGATTGAAPKASSAYASRLISDNDRKKYLSNAEQQAISAAENRTFGIPDRQSLIDQANETGNMIAPPWGAKGPKISLEKMISMEDALKINPPPSGMYKKRNVITPEDIPIGSNLTNLSGDQSGIGVLKNSLSGKSNVALDGGFGYPQRVGDDIWNSHGPVINQIQSIADATPDRKTFALTTDMTPISLHFNDMVNKRFFELFDKKAISNAEDINETIAKAFESSKNPDGVTGFPGITSPKFKKWMNKLNGTNRSTVYLALDKSNMQKLGVPDLGEIKHSISSPDSRYRQSSLDPLVGYNAAEIIPGNVGIPNELLDIPHGTYPMGMKGNYPGGFDVKLPRSVVYPQWAEKAAERNLAPAQMQGSFRQNKIIQPVTQQWQDKAMAVREGILKNK
;
A
#
# COMPACT_ATOMS: atom_id res chain seq x y z
N MET A 1 -57.25 30.98 17.28
CA MET A 1 -57.16 29.55 17.65
C MET A 1 -57.90 28.73 16.59
N ILE A 2 -57.25 28.43 15.47
CA ILE A 2 -57.79 27.59 14.38
C ILE A 2 -56.59 27.02 13.63
N LEU A 3 -56.54 25.71 13.36
CA LEU A 3 -56.09 25.19 12.06
C LEU A 3 -56.59 23.76 11.83
N LYS A 4 -57.17 23.57 10.64
CA LYS A 4 -57.89 22.40 10.14
C LYS A 4 -56.98 21.41 9.42
N ASN A 5 -57.43 20.15 9.45
CA ASN A 5 -57.16 18.99 8.59
C ASN A 5 -56.59 19.22 7.18
N LYS A 6 -55.68 18.33 6.76
CA LYS A 6 -55.47 17.94 5.36
C LYS A 6 -55.46 16.42 5.20
N ARG A 7 -56.29 15.95 4.25
CA ARG A 7 -56.47 14.56 3.79
C ARG A 7 -55.51 14.22 2.64
N LEU A 8 -55.22 12.93 2.49
CA LEU A 8 -54.54 12.28 1.36
C LEU A 8 -55.52 12.01 0.19
N PRO A 9 -55.05 11.92 -1.07
CA PRO A 9 -55.87 11.47 -2.19
C PRO A 9 -55.73 9.96 -2.45
N VAL A 10 -56.89 9.38 -2.75
CA VAL A 10 -57.14 8.05 -3.32
C VAL A 10 -57.26 8.22 -4.84
N ASN A 11 -56.90 7.21 -5.64
CA ASN A 11 -57.44 7.10 -6.99
C ASN A 11 -57.88 5.65 -7.28
N ALA A 12 -59.03 5.54 -7.96
CA ALA A 12 -59.74 4.33 -8.30
C ALA A 12 -60.07 4.35 -9.79
N SER A 13 -59.74 3.28 -10.50
CA SER A 13 -60.48 2.84 -11.68
C SER A 13 -60.25 1.34 -11.88
N GLY A 14 -61.35 0.58 -11.84
CA GLY A 14 -61.38 -0.85 -12.03
C GLY A 14 -61.69 -1.26 -13.47
N GLY A 15 -61.32 -2.49 -13.82
CA GLY A 15 -61.67 -3.15 -15.08
C GLY A 15 -61.14 -4.59 -15.17
N LEU A 16 -62.07 -5.54 -15.08
CA LEU A 16 -62.05 -7.02 -15.14
C LEU A 16 -61.01 -7.79 -16.01
N LEU A 17 -60.34 -8.76 -15.36
CA LEU A 17 -59.98 -10.17 -15.69
C LEU A 17 -60.15 -10.75 -17.13
N PRO A 18 -59.29 -11.71 -17.60
CA PRO A 18 -59.27 -13.08 -17.04
C PRO A 18 -57.92 -13.84 -16.93
N MET A 19 -57.92 -14.81 -16.01
CA MET A 19 -56.96 -15.92 -15.87
C MET A 19 -57.08 -16.95 -17.00
N ARG A 20 -55.97 -17.62 -17.35
CA ARG A 20 -55.76 -19.10 -17.42
C ARG A 20 -54.37 -19.46 -18.03
N PRO A 21 -53.87 -20.72 -18.00
CA PRO A 21 -52.99 -21.19 -16.93
C PRO A 21 -51.71 -21.90 -17.41
N GLY A 22 -50.78 -22.12 -16.47
CA GLY A 22 -49.89 -23.29 -16.49
C GLY A 22 -48.55 -23.12 -17.18
N TYR A 23 -47.47 -23.25 -16.41
CA TYR A 23 -46.26 -23.88 -16.93
C TYR A 23 -45.64 -24.80 -15.88
N ARG A 24 -45.40 -26.03 -16.34
CA ARG A 24 -44.87 -27.19 -15.64
C ARG A 24 -43.46 -26.93 -15.12
N ARG A 25 -43.14 -27.56 -13.98
CA ARG A 25 -41.75 -27.97 -13.68
C ARG A 25 -41.29 -28.91 -14.79
N ASN A 26 -40.16 -28.61 -15.43
CA ASN A 26 -39.29 -29.66 -15.90
C ASN A 26 -37.83 -29.25 -15.84
N THR A 27 -37.07 -30.15 -15.24
CA THR A 27 -35.63 -30.24 -15.16
C THR A 27 -35.02 -30.42 -16.55
N GLY A 28 -34.01 -29.63 -16.88
CA GLY A 28 -33.22 -29.84 -18.09
C GLY A 28 -32.27 -28.68 -18.36
N PHE A 29 -30.98 -28.92 -18.23
CA PHE A 29 -29.94 -28.08 -18.84
C PHE A 29 -30.17 -27.98 -20.35
N PRO A 30 -29.96 -26.79 -20.94
CA PRO A 30 -29.46 -26.71 -22.30
C PRO A 30 -28.12 -25.96 -22.35
N SER A 31 -27.19 -26.67 -22.96
CA SER A 31 -25.98 -26.18 -23.64
C SER A 31 -26.29 -25.04 -24.62
N ALA A 32 -25.26 -24.23 -24.88
CA ALA A 32 -25.07 -23.25 -25.95
C ALA A 32 -25.74 -21.87 -25.82
N TYR A 33 -24.92 -20.87 -25.45
CA TYR A 33 -25.08 -19.48 -25.90
C TYR A 33 -23.95 -19.14 -26.90
N PRO A 34 -24.24 -18.32 -27.93
CA PRO A 34 -23.27 -17.94 -28.95
C PRO A 34 -22.22 -16.96 -28.40
N VAL A 35 -20.99 -17.09 -28.90
CA VAL A 35 -19.87 -16.18 -28.64
C VAL A 35 -20.21 -14.79 -29.19
N PRO A 36 -20.18 -13.71 -28.38
CA PRO A 36 -20.30 -12.36 -28.90
C PRO A 36 -19.08 -11.98 -29.73
N LYS A 37 -19.30 -11.43 -30.93
CA LYS A 37 -18.25 -10.79 -31.73
C LYS A 37 -17.63 -9.63 -30.92
N SER A 38 -16.30 -9.72 -30.71
CA SER A 38 -15.35 -8.67 -30.31
C SER A 38 -15.85 -7.61 -29.31
N THR A 39 -15.41 -7.73 -28.06
CA THR A 39 -15.48 -6.64 -27.08
C THR A 39 -14.45 -5.54 -27.39
N PRO A 40 -14.71 -4.26 -27.03
CA PRO A 40 -13.83 -3.10 -27.28
C PRO A 40 -12.40 -3.19 -26.74
N PHE A 41 -12.06 -4.21 -25.93
CA PHE A 41 -10.72 -4.47 -25.44
C PHE A 41 -9.82 -5.21 -26.44
N ALA A 42 -10.38 -5.86 -27.47
CA ALA A 42 -9.58 -6.52 -28.51
C ALA A 42 -8.89 -5.51 -29.46
N ASP A 43 -9.44 -4.30 -29.58
CA ASP A 43 -8.92 -3.25 -30.47
C ASP A 43 -7.80 -2.41 -29.83
N PHE A 44 -7.67 -2.44 -28.49
CA PHE A 44 -6.56 -1.77 -27.79
C PHE A 44 -5.21 -2.49 -28.04
N GLY A 45 -5.23 -3.82 -28.18
CA GLY A 45 -4.02 -4.62 -28.44
C GLY A 45 -3.47 -4.50 -29.86
N ARG A 46 -4.34 -4.28 -30.87
CA ARG A 46 -3.90 -4.15 -32.28
C ARG A 46 -3.22 -2.82 -32.56
N ASN A 47 -3.72 -1.72 -31.97
CA ASN A 47 -3.16 -0.38 -32.22
C ASN A 47 -1.76 -0.15 -31.62
N ILE A 48 -1.33 -0.98 -30.66
CA ILE A 48 0.04 -0.92 -30.10
C ILE A 48 1.03 -1.70 -30.99
N LEU A 49 0.59 -2.75 -31.68
CA LEU A 49 1.44 -3.56 -32.56
C LEU A 49 1.73 -2.87 -33.90
N ASP A 50 0.82 -2.05 -34.42
CA ASP A 50 1.05 -1.28 -35.65
C ASP A 50 2.01 -0.08 -35.46
N ALA A 51 2.29 0.31 -34.21
CA ALA A 51 3.21 1.41 -33.88
C ALA A 51 4.69 0.99 -33.88
N PHE A 52 5.00 -0.31 -33.91
CA PHE A 52 6.36 -0.83 -33.98
C PHE A 52 6.53 -1.65 -35.26
N LYS A 53 7.13 -1.05 -36.30
CA LYS A 53 7.57 -1.78 -37.50
C LYS A 53 8.71 -2.73 -37.14
N TYR A 54 8.37 -3.89 -36.61
CA TYR A 54 9.28 -5.00 -36.42
C TYR A 54 8.74 -6.21 -37.19
N THR A 55 9.40 -6.55 -38.31
CA THR A 55 9.12 -7.76 -39.07
C THR A 55 10.21 -8.78 -38.74
N PRO A 56 9.92 -9.87 -38.01
CA PRO A 56 10.94 -10.86 -37.65
C PRO A 56 11.30 -11.76 -38.84
N ASP A 57 12.55 -12.20 -38.88
CA ASP A 57 13.03 -13.27 -39.77
C ASP A 57 12.24 -14.57 -39.51
N PRO A 58 11.58 -15.15 -40.54
CA PRO A 58 10.72 -16.32 -40.41
C PRO A 58 11.45 -17.63 -40.09
N ASN A 59 12.79 -17.68 -40.14
CA ASN A 59 13.55 -18.93 -40.03
C ASN A 59 14.18 -19.20 -38.65
N THR A 60 13.83 -18.45 -37.60
CA THR A 60 14.40 -18.65 -36.25
C THR A 60 13.32 -18.74 -35.17
N THR A 61 13.38 -19.74 -34.29
CA THR A 61 12.42 -19.85 -33.18
C THR A 61 12.79 -18.89 -32.04
N TYR A 62 11.80 -18.47 -31.24
CA TYR A 62 12.02 -17.57 -30.10
C TYR A 62 12.97 -18.18 -29.04
N MET A 63 12.92 -19.50 -28.88
CA MET A 63 13.75 -20.26 -27.93
C MET A 63 15.24 -20.26 -28.32
N GLU A 64 15.57 -20.28 -29.61
CA GLU A 64 16.96 -20.23 -30.09
C GLU A 64 17.61 -18.86 -29.90
N ARG A 65 16.81 -17.79 -29.87
CA ARG A 65 17.27 -16.42 -29.60
C ARG A 65 17.46 -16.14 -28.10
N ALA A 66 16.67 -16.77 -27.25
CA ALA A 66 16.73 -16.58 -25.80
C ALA A 66 17.82 -17.44 -25.11
N GLY A 67 18.15 -18.62 -25.66
CA GLY A 67 19.02 -19.59 -24.98
C GLY A 67 20.52 -19.31 -25.02
N LYS A 68 21.05 -18.60 -26.03
CA LYS A 68 22.51 -18.40 -26.17
C LYS A 68 23.10 -17.33 -25.25
N ASN A 69 22.33 -16.33 -24.85
CA ASN A 69 22.80 -15.29 -23.94
C ASN A 69 22.61 -15.67 -22.46
N LEU A 70 21.64 -16.54 -22.15
CA LEU A 70 21.32 -16.91 -20.77
C LEU A 70 22.40 -17.75 -20.07
N LEU A 71 23.11 -18.62 -20.82
CA LEU A 71 24.11 -19.52 -20.23
C LEU A 71 25.39 -18.80 -19.80
N GLY A 72 25.85 -17.81 -20.57
CA GLY A 72 27.00 -16.97 -20.20
C GLY A 72 26.70 -15.98 -19.06
N ASP A 73 25.45 -15.53 -18.98
CA ASP A 73 24.99 -14.62 -17.93
C ASP A 73 24.80 -15.34 -16.58
N MET A 74 24.51 -16.65 -16.58
CA MET A 74 24.35 -17.42 -15.34
C MET A 74 25.68 -17.79 -14.67
N GLU A 75 26.73 -18.12 -15.42
CA GLU A 75 28.06 -18.42 -14.86
C GLU A 75 28.74 -17.17 -14.26
N SER A 76 28.58 -16.02 -14.91
CA SER A 76 29.08 -14.72 -14.42
C SER A 76 28.37 -14.23 -13.15
N MET A 77 27.07 -14.50 -13.02
CA MET A 77 26.29 -14.14 -11.83
C MET A 77 26.66 -14.96 -10.59
N ILE A 78 27.05 -16.23 -10.77
CA ILE A 78 27.53 -17.08 -9.67
C ILE A 78 28.93 -16.65 -9.24
N SER A 79 29.84 -16.36 -10.19
CA SER A 79 31.22 -15.97 -9.89
C SER A 79 31.32 -14.55 -9.28
N GLY A 80 30.38 -13.66 -9.59
CA GLY A 80 30.39 -12.26 -9.14
C GLY A 80 31.19 -11.33 -10.05
N PHE A 81 31.59 -11.84 -11.21
CA PHE A 81 32.35 -11.11 -12.22
C PHE A 81 31.75 -11.36 -13.60
N ASP A 82 31.66 -10.32 -14.42
CA ASP A 82 31.21 -10.43 -15.81
C ASP A 82 32.22 -11.21 -16.67
N ALA A 83 31.86 -11.49 -17.93
CA ALA A 83 32.72 -12.20 -18.88
C ALA A 83 34.04 -11.44 -19.19
N GLN A 84 34.16 -10.19 -18.76
CA GLN A 84 35.34 -9.33 -18.90
C GLN A 84 36.13 -9.20 -17.58
N GLY A 85 35.72 -9.89 -16.51
CA GLY A 85 36.40 -9.90 -15.21
C GLY A 85 36.07 -8.70 -14.31
N ASN A 86 35.05 -7.90 -14.63
CA ASN A 86 34.62 -6.78 -13.79
C ASN A 86 33.62 -7.24 -12.74
N LYS A 87 33.72 -6.69 -11.53
CA LYS A 87 32.83 -7.03 -10.42
C LYS A 87 31.39 -6.58 -10.71
N ILE A 88 30.45 -7.51 -10.64
CA ILE A 88 29.02 -7.21 -10.82
C ILE A 88 28.45 -6.58 -9.54
N PRO A 89 27.65 -5.49 -9.61
CA PRO A 89 27.02 -4.88 -8.44
C PRO A 89 26.12 -5.85 -7.66
N ASP A 90 26.21 -5.84 -6.33
CA ASP A 90 25.52 -6.78 -5.43
C ASP A 90 23.98 -6.72 -5.53
N THR A 91 23.44 -5.60 -6.02
CA THR A 91 22.00 -5.41 -6.27
C THR A 91 21.45 -6.33 -7.36
N LEU A 92 22.26 -6.71 -8.36
CA LEU A 92 21.85 -7.62 -9.44
C LEU A 92 21.89 -9.10 -9.00
N ARG A 93 22.79 -9.46 -8.09
CA ARG A 93 22.88 -10.82 -7.50
C ARG A 93 21.64 -11.18 -6.68
N MET A 94 21.00 -10.21 -6.04
CA MET A 94 19.81 -10.44 -5.21
C MET A 94 18.54 -10.69 -6.01
N ILE A 95 18.47 -10.21 -7.27
CA ILE A 95 17.29 -10.40 -8.13
C ILE A 95 17.14 -11.85 -8.58
N SER A 96 18.25 -12.60 -8.76
CA SER A 96 18.19 -14.02 -9.19
C SER A 96 17.77 -14.97 -8.06
N LEU A 97 18.11 -14.66 -6.81
CA LEU A 97 17.70 -15.41 -5.62
C LEU A 97 16.20 -15.26 -5.29
N LEU A 98 15.51 -14.30 -5.90
CA LEU A 98 14.10 -13.98 -5.66
C LEU A 98 13.17 -14.41 -6.81
N ALA A 99 13.68 -15.06 -7.86
CA ALA A 99 12.86 -15.61 -8.93
C ALA A 99 12.29 -16.99 -8.54
N PRO A 100 10.96 -17.18 -8.46
CA PRO A 100 10.37 -18.50 -8.24
C PRO A 100 10.30 -19.24 -9.57
N GLY A 101 11.16 -20.25 -9.76
CA GLY A 101 11.06 -21.14 -10.94
C GLY A 101 12.37 -21.77 -11.41
N GLY A 102 13.03 -22.55 -10.55
CA GLY A 102 14.10 -23.47 -10.97
C GLY A 102 13.56 -24.90 -11.08
N ALA A 103 12.81 -25.20 -12.14
CA ALA A 103 12.51 -26.59 -12.48
C ALA A 103 13.80 -27.24 -13.00
N GLY A 104 14.32 -28.22 -12.25
CA GLY A 104 15.45 -29.01 -12.67
C GLY A 104 15.15 -29.76 -13.97
N PHE A 105 16.03 -29.62 -14.96
CA PHE A 105 16.13 -30.55 -16.07
C PHE A 105 17.45 -31.30 -15.95
N GLY A 106 17.34 -32.60 -15.65
CA GLY A 106 18.46 -33.53 -15.67
C GLY A 106 18.88 -33.86 -17.11
N GLY A 107 20.20 -34.04 -17.27
CA GLY A 107 20.84 -34.54 -18.48
C GLY A 107 22.09 -35.36 -18.11
N LYS A 108 21.90 -36.67 -18.05
CA LYS A 108 22.83 -37.81 -17.87
C LYS A 108 24.33 -37.60 -18.18
N ALA A 109 25.19 -38.06 -17.27
CA ALA A 109 26.29 -39.00 -17.58
C ALA A 109 26.75 -39.81 -16.34
N ALA A 110 26.68 -41.16 -16.47
CA ALA A 110 27.42 -42.26 -15.81
C ALA A 110 27.61 -42.25 -14.26
N VAL A 111 26.93 -43.10 -13.48
CA VAL A 111 27.20 -44.55 -13.19
C VAL A 111 28.47 -44.80 -12.34
N LEU A 112 28.29 -45.04 -11.03
CA LEU A 112 28.71 -46.25 -10.29
C LEU A 112 28.55 -46.08 -8.77
N GLY A 113 27.98 -47.11 -8.10
CA GLY A 113 28.19 -47.35 -6.67
C GLY A 113 26.95 -47.22 -5.77
N ALA A 114 26.21 -48.31 -5.61
CA ALA A 114 25.19 -48.48 -4.59
C ALA A 114 25.80 -48.47 -3.17
N THR A 115 25.08 -47.94 -2.17
CA THR A 115 24.52 -48.72 -1.03
C THR A 115 24.06 -47.82 0.14
N THR A 116 22.91 -48.20 0.69
CA THR A 116 22.42 -48.00 2.08
C THR A 116 22.17 -46.58 2.62
N GLY A 117 20.87 -46.22 2.68
CA GLY A 117 20.15 -45.99 3.93
C GLY A 117 20.55 -44.79 4.80
N ALA A 118 19.87 -43.66 4.61
CA ALA A 118 19.25 -42.85 5.68
C ALA A 118 18.61 -41.61 5.04
N ALA A 119 17.30 -41.45 5.19
CA ALA A 119 16.66 -40.16 4.98
C ALA A 119 17.21 -39.18 6.03
N PRO A 120 17.70 -37.98 5.66
CA PRO A 120 18.08 -37.00 6.67
C PRO A 120 16.80 -36.55 7.36
N LYS A 121 16.65 -36.94 8.63
CA LYS A 121 15.63 -36.39 9.53
C LYS A 121 15.86 -34.88 9.64
N ALA A 122 15.08 -34.10 8.91
CA ALA A 122 14.97 -32.65 9.06
C ALA A 122 14.20 -32.27 10.35
N SER A 123 14.57 -32.90 11.48
CA SER A 123 14.00 -32.66 12.80
C SER A 123 15.14 -32.50 13.80
N SER A 124 15.67 -31.28 13.96
CA SER A 124 16.37 -30.87 15.21
C SER A 124 16.88 -29.43 15.21
N ALA A 125 16.98 -28.72 14.07
CA ALA A 125 17.56 -27.37 14.08
C ALA A 125 16.60 -26.23 14.48
N TYR A 126 15.27 -26.45 14.47
CA TYR A 126 14.28 -25.45 14.88
C TYR A 126 13.85 -25.55 16.35
N ALA A 127 14.08 -26.70 17.00
CA ALA A 127 13.69 -26.91 18.39
C ALA A 127 14.55 -26.13 19.41
N SER A 128 15.66 -25.52 18.99
CA SER A 128 16.57 -24.77 19.85
C SER A 128 16.35 -23.24 19.85
N ARG A 129 15.31 -22.72 19.18
CA ARG A 129 14.98 -21.28 19.13
C ARG A 129 13.83 -20.86 20.03
N LEU A 130 13.56 -21.61 21.09
CA LEU A 130 12.74 -21.14 22.20
C LEU A 130 13.54 -20.09 22.98
N ILE A 131 13.64 -18.87 22.46
CA ILE A 131 13.71 -17.71 23.35
C ILE A 131 12.44 -17.85 24.19
N SER A 132 12.59 -18.07 25.50
CA SER A 132 11.41 -18.21 26.36
C SER A 132 10.52 -16.99 26.13
N ASP A 133 9.20 -17.17 26.11
CA ASP A 133 8.26 -16.04 25.94
C ASP A 133 8.51 -14.91 26.96
N ASN A 134 9.17 -15.23 28.08
CA ASN A 134 9.58 -14.29 29.12
C ASN A 134 10.78 -13.40 28.73
N ASP A 135 11.59 -13.76 27.73
CA ASP A 135 12.78 -12.99 27.29
C ASP A 135 12.50 -12.12 26.05
N ARG A 136 11.35 -12.30 25.40
CA ARG A 136 10.95 -11.47 24.25
C ARG A 136 10.52 -10.10 24.75
N LYS A 137 11.27 -9.06 24.37
CA LYS A 137 10.95 -7.67 24.71
C LYS A 137 9.56 -7.32 24.18
N LYS A 138 8.62 -7.04 25.10
CA LYS A 138 7.28 -6.57 24.76
C LYS A 138 7.28 -5.25 23.97
N TYR A 139 8.31 -4.42 24.15
CA TYR A 139 8.45 -3.13 23.50
C TYR A 139 9.89 -2.89 23.03
N LEU A 140 10.05 -2.33 21.82
CA LEU A 140 11.33 -1.80 21.34
C LEU A 140 11.53 -0.35 21.82
N SER A 141 12.75 -0.01 22.21
CA SER A 141 13.19 1.38 22.35
C SER A 141 13.26 2.10 20.99
N ASN A 142 13.27 3.44 20.99
CA ASN A 142 13.41 4.22 19.75
C ASN A 142 14.70 3.88 19.00
N ALA A 143 15.81 3.69 19.71
CA ALA A 143 17.09 3.32 19.12
C ALA A 143 17.04 1.94 18.45
N GLU A 144 16.35 0.98 19.07
CA GLU A 144 16.16 -0.35 18.47
C GLU A 144 15.27 -0.31 17.23
N GLN A 145 14.19 0.47 17.25
CA GLN A 145 13.31 0.66 16.09
C GLN A 145 14.07 1.31 14.93
N GLN A 146 14.88 2.33 15.21
CA GLN A 146 15.71 3.00 14.20
C GLN A 146 16.75 2.05 13.61
N ALA A 147 17.45 1.28 14.45
CA ALA A 147 18.44 0.30 13.99
C ALA A 147 17.81 -0.81 13.14
N ILE A 148 16.62 -1.31 13.51
CA ILE A 148 15.89 -2.28 12.70
C ILE A 148 15.43 -1.66 11.38
N SER A 149 14.87 -0.45 11.41
CA SER A 149 14.47 0.26 10.19
C SER A 149 15.66 0.48 9.23
N ALA A 150 16.85 0.78 9.76
CA ALA A 150 18.06 0.89 8.96
C ALA A 150 18.46 -0.47 8.36
N ALA A 151 18.37 -1.55 9.14
CA ALA A 151 18.65 -2.91 8.66
C ALA A 151 17.69 -3.35 7.55
N GLU A 152 16.38 -3.08 7.70
CA GLU A 152 15.36 -3.29 6.66
C GLU A 152 15.74 -2.54 5.38
N ASN A 153 16.05 -1.24 5.50
CA ASN A 153 16.39 -0.39 4.36
C ASN A 153 17.64 -0.89 3.63
N ARG A 154 18.70 -1.23 4.36
CA ARG A 154 19.93 -1.83 3.79
C ARG A 154 19.64 -3.15 3.05
N THR A 155 18.83 -4.01 3.66
CA THR A 155 18.55 -5.35 3.12
C THR A 155 17.77 -5.28 1.81
N PHE A 156 16.90 -4.30 1.65
CA PHE A 156 16.02 -4.16 0.49
C PHE A 156 16.39 -3.01 -0.45
N GLY A 157 17.53 -2.36 -0.24
CA GLY A 157 17.98 -1.21 -1.04
C GLY A 157 16.98 -0.05 -1.02
N ILE A 158 16.23 0.11 0.07
CA ILE A 158 15.30 1.22 0.24
C ILE A 158 16.10 2.42 0.74
N PRO A 159 16.10 3.57 0.02
CA PRO A 159 16.81 4.75 0.49
C PRO A 159 16.33 5.14 1.89
N ASP A 160 17.26 5.25 2.82
CA ASP A 160 17.01 5.80 4.15
C ASP A 160 17.48 7.25 4.24
N ARG A 161 17.32 7.87 5.41
CA ARG A 161 17.76 9.24 5.62
C ARG A 161 19.26 9.41 5.32
N GLN A 162 20.10 8.46 5.74
CA GLN A 162 21.55 8.55 5.54
C GLN A 162 21.90 8.42 4.05
N SER A 163 21.29 7.47 3.35
CA SER A 163 21.45 7.27 1.92
C SER A 163 21.07 8.52 1.11
N LEU A 164 20.04 9.26 1.54
CA LEU A 164 19.66 10.53 0.91
C LEU A 164 20.68 11.64 1.18
N ILE A 165 21.30 11.67 2.37
CA ILE A 165 22.38 12.60 2.71
C ILE A 165 23.61 12.30 1.85
N ASP A 166 24.00 11.03 1.77
CA ASP A 166 25.15 10.58 0.98
C ASP A 166 24.94 10.92 -0.50
N GLN A 167 23.75 10.62 -1.04
CA GLN A 167 23.37 11.02 -2.40
C GLN A 167 23.41 12.54 -2.59
N ALA A 168 22.97 13.33 -1.60
CA ALA A 168 23.04 14.78 -1.67
C ALA A 168 24.49 15.24 -1.83
N ASN A 169 25.37 14.75 -0.97
CA ASN A 169 26.79 15.12 -0.96
C ASN A 169 27.47 14.80 -2.30
N GLU A 170 27.10 13.69 -2.94
CA GLU A 170 27.59 13.30 -4.27
C GLU A 170 27.02 14.15 -5.41
N THR A 171 25.79 14.65 -5.28
CA THR A 171 25.03 15.29 -6.38
C THR A 171 24.90 16.81 -6.25
N GLY A 172 25.76 17.44 -5.45
CA GLY A 172 25.77 18.90 -5.28
C GLY A 172 24.75 19.41 -4.25
N ASN A 173 24.55 18.65 -3.16
CA ASN A 173 23.69 18.93 -2.01
C ASN A 173 22.19 19.06 -2.32
N MET A 174 21.71 18.45 -3.41
CA MET A 174 20.30 18.51 -3.83
C MET A 174 19.64 17.13 -3.81
N ILE A 175 18.58 16.98 -3.03
CA ILE A 175 17.86 15.71 -2.87
C ILE A 175 16.52 15.70 -3.62
N ALA A 176 16.18 14.54 -4.18
CA ALA A 176 14.81 14.27 -4.61
C ALA A 176 13.94 14.10 -3.36
N PRO A 177 12.81 14.83 -3.23
CA PRO A 177 12.01 14.77 -2.02
C PRO A 177 11.41 13.36 -1.81
N PRO A 178 11.75 12.63 -0.72
CA PRO A 178 11.35 11.23 -0.55
C PRO A 178 9.86 11.03 -0.32
N TRP A 179 9.13 12.08 0.09
CA TRP A 179 7.68 12.10 0.27
C TRP A 179 6.89 12.22 -1.05
N GLY A 180 7.51 11.86 -2.18
CA GLY A 180 6.85 11.77 -3.48
C GLY A 180 6.27 13.11 -3.97
N ALA A 181 6.86 14.23 -3.57
CA ALA A 181 6.54 15.52 -4.18
C ALA A 181 7.12 15.56 -5.60
N LYS A 182 6.32 15.96 -6.59
CA LYS A 182 6.83 16.24 -7.96
C LYS A 182 7.38 17.67 -8.08
N GLY A 183 7.64 18.31 -6.93
CA GLY A 183 8.28 19.62 -6.80
C GLY A 183 9.77 19.59 -7.17
N PRO A 184 10.45 20.75 -7.05
CA PRO A 184 11.89 20.82 -7.28
C PRO A 184 12.65 19.96 -6.24
N LYS A 185 13.86 19.53 -6.61
CA LYS A 185 14.82 19.02 -5.61
C LYS A 185 15.01 20.07 -4.51
N ILE A 186 15.20 19.63 -3.28
CA ILE A 186 15.49 20.52 -2.15
C ILE A 186 16.94 20.41 -1.74
N SER A 187 17.49 21.45 -1.11
CA SER A 187 18.84 21.36 -0.54
C SER A 187 18.85 20.43 0.68
N LEU A 188 20.00 19.82 0.96
CA LEU A 188 20.23 19.08 2.19
C LEU A 188 19.96 19.94 3.44
N GLU A 189 20.38 21.21 3.41
CA GLU A 189 20.11 22.18 4.48
C GLU A 189 18.61 22.40 4.71
N LYS A 190 17.80 22.50 3.64
CA LYS A 190 16.34 22.63 3.76
C LYS A 190 15.75 21.37 4.38
N MET A 191 16.21 20.18 4.00
CA MET A 191 15.75 18.92 4.60
C MET A 191 16.02 18.89 6.11
N ILE A 192 17.26 19.20 6.52
CA ILE A 192 17.65 19.25 7.94
C ILE A 192 16.81 20.29 8.68
N SER A 193 16.63 21.48 8.10
CA SER A 193 15.78 22.53 8.70
C SER A 193 14.33 22.11 8.87
N MET A 194 13.78 21.32 7.92
CA MET A 194 12.44 20.76 8.02
C MET A 194 12.32 19.74 9.16
N GLU A 195 13.37 18.98 9.44
CA GLU A 195 13.45 18.02 10.55
C GLU A 195 13.57 18.75 11.90
N ASP A 196 14.49 19.69 12.01
CA ASP A 196 14.78 20.44 13.24
C ASP A 196 13.58 21.29 13.69
N ALA A 197 12.85 21.86 12.72
CA ALA A 197 11.66 22.65 13.00
C ALA A 197 10.45 21.79 13.41
N LEU A 198 10.46 20.49 13.12
CA LEU A 198 9.30 19.64 13.31
C LEU A 198 9.05 19.32 14.78
N LYS A 199 7.85 19.65 15.25
CA LYS A 199 7.38 19.31 16.60
C LYS A 199 6.03 18.62 16.52
N ILE A 200 6.02 17.35 16.89
CA ILE A 200 4.80 16.54 17.03
C ILE A 200 4.67 16.20 18.52
N ASN A 201 3.59 16.65 19.13
CA ASN A 201 3.26 16.23 20.48
C ASN A 201 2.68 14.81 20.43
N PRO A 202 2.96 13.96 21.43
CA PRO A 202 2.31 12.68 21.54
C PRO A 202 0.78 12.86 21.59
N PRO A 203 0.01 11.85 21.16
CA PRO A 203 -1.43 11.90 21.32
C PRO A 203 -1.78 12.01 22.81
N PRO A 204 -2.98 12.53 23.16
CA PRO A 204 -3.46 12.50 24.53
C PRO A 204 -3.29 11.12 25.18
N SER A 205 -2.91 11.12 26.46
CA SER A 205 -2.68 9.87 27.20
C SER A 205 -3.90 8.97 27.11
N GLY A 206 -3.67 7.69 26.81
CA GLY A 206 -4.75 6.70 26.69
C GLY A 206 -5.51 6.73 25.35
N MET A 207 -5.10 7.51 24.35
CA MET A 207 -5.68 7.38 22.99
C MET A 207 -5.03 6.31 22.13
N TYR A 208 -3.76 5.99 22.39
CA TYR A 208 -3.01 4.98 21.64
C TYR A 208 -2.27 4.04 22.59
N LYS A 209 -2.43 2.74 22.34
CA LYS A 209 -1.66 1.65 22.92
C LYS A 209 -0.22 1.74 22.43
N LYS A 210 0.73 1.47 23.33
CA LYS A 210 2.13 1.26 22.94
C LYS A 210 2.19 0.02 22.05
N ARG A 211 2.96 0.10 20.97
CA ARG A 211 3.12 -1.00 20.01
C ARG A 211 3.80 -2.19 20.67
N ASN A 212 3.05 -3.26 20.89
CA ASN A 212 3.61 -4.54 21.30
C ASN A 212 4.42 -5.14 20.16
N VAL A 213 5.51 -5.82 20.51
CA VAL A 213 6.36 -6.53 19.58
C VAL A 213 5.88 -7.97 19.47
N ILE A 214 5.64 -8.42 18.25
CA ILE A 214 5.40 -9.82 17.91
C ILE A 214 6.38 -10.26 16.81
N THR A 215 6.44 -11.55 16.52
CA THR A 215 7.17 -12.13 15.38
C THR A 215 6.19 -12.88 14.47
N PRO A 216 6.60 -13.28 13.25
CA PRO A 216 5.78 -14.14 12.40
C PRO A 216 5.26 -15.42 13.09
N GLU A 217 6.03 -15.99 14.04
CA GLU A 217 5.65 -17.19 14.80
C GLU A 217 4.50 -16.96 15.77
N ASP A 218 4.29 -15.72 16.23
CA ASP A 218 3.18 -15.38 17.13
C ASP A 218 1.82 -15.37 16.42
N ILE A 219 1.80 -15.43 15.08
CA ILE A 219 0.58 -15.59 14.30
C ILE A 219 0.28 -17.09 14.19
N PRO A 220 -0.83 -17.62 14.75
CA PRO A 220 -1.07 -19.05 14.81
C PRO A 220 -1.12 -19.72 13.43
N ILE A 221 -0.48 -20.90 13.32
CA ILE A 221 -0.63 -21.77 12.15
C ILE A 221 -2.12 -22.13 11.96
N GLY A 222 -2.59 -22.12 10.72
CA GLY A 222 -3.99 -22.33 10.36
C GLY A 222 -4.81 -21.04 10.28
N SER A 223 -4.26 -19.89 10.68
CA SER A 223 -4.87 -18.58 10.45
C SER A 223 -4.69 -18.11 8.99
N ASN A 224 -5.32 -17.00 8.64
CA ASN A 224 -5.17 -16.31 7.37
C ASN A 224 -4.58 -14.91 7.58
N LEU A 225 -3.85 -14.42 6.57
CA LEU A 225 -3.36 -13.05 6.49
C LEU A 225 -4.09 -12.28 5.39
N THR A 226 -4.34 -11.01 5.64
CA THR A 226 -4.82 -10.04 4.64
C THR A 226 -4.14 -8.68 4.83
N ASN A 227 -4.27 -7.77 3.87
CA ASN A 227 -3.60 -6.48 3.90
C ASN A 227 -4.47 -5.35 4.43
N LEU A 228 -3.87 -4.48 5.25
CA LEU A 228 -4.37 -3.15 5.56
C LEU A 228 -3.45 -2.11 4.91
N SER A 229 -3.92 -1.46 3.85
CA SER A 229 -3.13 -0.44 3.17
C SER A 229 -3.32 0.92 3.84
N GLY A 230 -2.41 1.25 4.76
CA GLY A 230 -2.41 2.52 5.50
C GLY A 230 -1.52 3.56 4.88
N ASP A 231 -1.96 4.82 4.91
CA ASP A 231 -1.09 5.92 4.54
C ASP A 231 0.09 6.07 5.52
N GLN A 232 1.04 6.93 5.14
CA GLN A 232 2.27 7.14 5.91
C GLN A 232 2.13 8.17 7.05
N SER A 233 0.91 8.56 7.44
CA SER A 233 0.73 9.60 8.47
C SER A 233 1.21 9.13 9.85
N GLY A 234 1.73 10.08 10.62
CA GLY A 234 2.14 9.87 11.99
C GLY A 234 0.96 9.81 12.96
N ILE A 235 1.26 9.58 14.24
CA ILE A 235 0.33 9.66 15.36
C ILE A 235 0.69 10.89 16.20
N GLY A 236 -0.32 11.66 16.61
CA GLY A 236 -0.13 12.76 17.57
C GLY A 236 -0.73 14.07 17.10
N VAL A 237 -0.16 15.20 17.51
CA VAL A 237 -0.60 16.53 17.09
C VAL A 237 0.59 17.33 16.59
N LEU A 238 0.54 17.74 15.32
CA LEU A 238 1.54 18.64 14.75
C LEU A 238 1.42 20.01 15.43
N LYS A 239 2.51 20.46 16.05
CA LYS A 239 2.60 21.77 16.72
C LYS A 239 3.42 22.77 15.94
N ASN A 240 4.42 22.29 15.20
CA ASN A 240 5.30 23.16 14.42
C ASN A 240 5.91 22.40 13.23
N SER A 241 6.09 23.10 12.11
CA SER A 241 7.00 22.72 11.01
C SER A 241 7.83 23.95 10.59
N LEU A 242 8.65 23.80 9.55
CA LEU A 242 9.43 24.91 8.99
C LEU A 242 8.52 26.08 8.53
N SER A 243 7.38 25.78 7.92
CA SER A 243 6.33 26.72 7.52
C SER A 243 5.49 27.27 8.69
N GLY A 244 5.83 26.93 9.93
CA GLY A 244 5.26 27.54 11.14
C GLY A 244 4.34 26.64 11.96
N LYS A 245 3.62 27.27 12.89
CA LYS A 245 2.78 26.58 13.89
C LYS A 245 1.61 25.83 13.25
N SER A 246 1.12 24.82 13.95
CA SER A 246 -0.03 24.00 13.54
C SER A 246 -0.79 23.48 14.76
N ASN A 247 -2.00 22.97 14.54
CA ASN A 247 -2.68 22.11 15.51
C ASN A 247 -3.36 20.91 14.83
N VAL A 248 -2.82 20.43 13.71
CA VAL A 248 -3.38 19.30 12.97
C VAL A 248 -3.17 18.01 13.76
N ALA A 249 -4.26 17.33 14.11
CA ALA A 249 -4.23 15.98 14.65
C ALA A 249 -3.83 14.99 13.54
N LEU A 250 -2.90 14.09 13.87
CA LEU A 250 -2.40 13.06 12.98
C LEU A 250 -3.04 11.72 13.34
N ASP A 251 -3.76 11.14 12.37
CA ASP A 251 -4.69 10.03 12.62
C ASP A 251 -4.02 8.65 12.72
N GLY A 252 -2.77 8.52 12.28
CA GLY A 252 -1.93 7.38 12.59
C GLY A 252 -1.59 6.46 11.43
N GLY A 253 -2.20 6.56 10.25
CA GLY A 253 -1.81 5.75 9.08
C GLY A 253 -1.70 4.25 9.38
N PHE A 254 -0.54 3.64 9.10
CA PHE A 254 -0.24 2.25 9.51
C PHE A 254 -0.16 2.02 11.03
N GLY A 255 -0.01 3.09 11.82
CA GLY A 255 -0.14 3.13 13.28
C GLY A 255 -1.59 3.08 13.78
N TYR A 256 -2.61 3.20 12.90
CA TYR A 256 -4.02 3.24 13.29
C TYR A 256 -4.47 2.11 14.23
N PRO A 257 -4.07 0.82 14.03
CA PRO A 257 -4.48 -0.28 14.91
C PRO A 257 -4.05 -0.11 16.38
N GLN A 258 -3.13 0.81 16.66
CA GLN A 258 -2.73 1.14 18.03
C GLN A 258 -3.75 1.98 18.78
N ARG A 259 -4.83 2.49 18.15
CA ARG A 259 -5.85 3.25 18.87
C ARG A 259 -6.41 2.44 20.06
N VAL A 260 -6.68 3.14 21.15
CA VAL A 260 -7.40 2.56 22.30
C VAL A 260 -8.85 2.32 21.90
N GLY A 261 -9.44 1.29 22.49
CA GLY A 261 -10.68 0.68 22.02
C GLY A 261 -10.40 -0.63 21.28
N ASP A 262 -11.41 -1.12 20.60
CA ASP A 262 -11.39 -2.29 19.73
C ASP A 262 -11.34 -1.92 18.24
N ASP A 263 -11.20 -0.64 17.90
CA ASP A 263 -11.08 -0.20 16.50
C ASP A 263 -9.71 -0.54 15.92
N ILE A 264 -9.70 -1.40 14.89
CA ILE A 264 -8.47 -1.85 14.23
C ILE A 264 -8.23 -1.19 12.88
N TRP A 265 -9.27 -0.66 12.22
CA TRP A 265 -9.13 -0.06 10.90
C TRP A 265 -10.28 0.88 10.53
N ASN A 266 -9.98 1.94 9.77
CA ASN A 266 -10.99 2.83 9.19
C ASN A 266 -10.83 3.00 7.68
N SER A 267 -11.95 3.04 6.96
CA SER A 267 -11.99 3.26 5.52
C SER A 267 -13.39 3.67 5.04
N HIS A 268 -13.59 3.69 3.72
CA HIS A 268 -14.94 3.75 3.15
C HIS A 268 -15.68 2.42 3.35
N GLY A 269 -17.02 2.49 3.47
CA GLY A 269 -17.86 1.32 3.73
C GLY A 269 -17.61 0.10 2.82
N PRO A 270 -17.50 0.25 1.48
CA PRO A 270 -17.19 -0.86 0.60
C PRO A 270 -15.85 -1.56 0.91
N VAL A 271 -14.84 -0.80 1.34
CA VAL A 271 -13.52 -1.34 1.71
C VAL A 271 -13.62 -2.10 3.04
N ILE A 272 -14.31 -1.54 4.03
CA ILE A 272 -14.57 -2.21 5.31
C ILE A 272 -15.30 -3.54 5.07
N ASN A 273 -16.36 -3.53 4.27
CA ASN A 273 -17.12 -4.73 3.93
C ASN A 273 -16.27 -5.75 3.15
N GLN A 274 -15.39 -5.30 2.25
CA GLN A 274 -14.47 -6.17 1.54
C GLN A 274 -13.51 -6.90 2.49
N ILE A 275 -12.87 -6.15 3.41
CA ILE A 275 -11.94 -6.70 4.40
C ILE A 275 -12.68 -7.67 5.33
N GLN A 276 -13.85 -7.28 5.84
CA GLN A 276 -14.67 -8.11 6.73
C GLN A 276 -15.06 -9.44 6.07
N SER A 277 -15.44 -9.40 4.79
CA SER A 277 -15.84 -10.60 4.04
C SER A 277 -14.75 -11.67 3.94
N ILE A 278 -13.48 -11.32 4.18
CA ILE A 278 -12.38 -12.29 4.21
C ILE A 278 -12.45 -13.15 5.47
N ALA A 279 -12.65 -12.51 6.64
CA ALA A 279 -12.84 -13.23 7.89
C ALA A 279 -14.15 -14.03 7.88
N ASP A 280 -15.23 -13.46 7.36
CA ASP A 280 -16.54 -14.12 7.29
C ASP A 280 -16.54 -15.33 6.36
N ALA A 281 -15.67 -15.35 5.35
CA ALA A 281 -15.52 -16.50 4.44
C ALA A 281 -14.76 -17.67 5.08
N THR A 282 -14.06 -17.44 6.20
CA THR A 282 -13.27 -18.45 6.92
C THR A 282 -13.47 -18.33 8.44
N PRO A 283 -14.72 -18.46 8.95
CA PRO A 283 -15.04 -18.15 10.35
C PRO A 283 -14.42 -19.13 11.35
N ASP A 284 -14.00 -20.30 10.89
CA ASP A 284 -13.26 -21.32 11.65
C ASP A 284 -11.76 -20.99 11.77
N ARG A 285 -11.28 -19.96 11.07
CA ARG A 285 -9.89 -19.52 11.07
C ARG A 285 -9.78 -18.08 11.54
N LYS A 286 -8.80 -17.81 12.39
CA LYS A 286 -8.41 -16.43 12.71
C LYS A 286 -7.92 -15.74 11.44
N THR A 287 -8.26 -14.47 11.26
CA THR A 287 -7.75 -13.65 10.16
C THR A 287 -7.02 -12.44 10.73
N PHE A 288 -5.73 -12.32 10.40
CA PHE A 288 -4.90 -11.18 10.77
C PHE A 288 -4.70 -10.26 9.58
N ALA A 289 -4.94 -8.98 9.79
CA ALA A 289 -4.79 -7.94 8.81
C ALA A 289 -3.51 -7.16 9.14
N LEU A 290 -2.55 -7.16 8.21
CA LEU A 290 -1.22 -6.58 8.42
C LEU A 290 -1.08 -5.26 7.66
N THR A 291 -0.60 -4.23 8.36
CA THR A 291 -0.42 -2.91 7.75
C THR A 291 0.76 -2.91 6.79
N THR A 292 0.55 -2.35 5.60
CA THR A 292 1.57 -2.22 4.55
C THR A 292 2.03 -0.76 4.45
N ASP A 293 3.33 -0.53 4.32
CA ASP A 293 3.90 0.78 4.02
C ASP A 293 3.42 1.23 2.63
N MET A 294 2.46 2.16 2.58
CA MET A 294 2.01 2.73 1.30
C MET A 294 2.99 3.78 0.78
N THR A 295 2.78 4.16 -0.48
CA THR A 295 3.52 5.27 -1.09
C THR A 295 3.18 6.59 -0.39
N PRO A 296 4.11 7.56 -0.29
CA PRO A 296 3.84 8.88 0.28
C PRO A 296 2.67 9.63 -0.38
N ILE A 297 2.39 9.33 -1.66
CA ILE A 297 1.24 9.87 -2.41
C ILE A 297 -0.10 9.54 -1.73
N SER A 298 -0.18 8.45 -0.96
CA SER A 298 -1.37 8.11 -0.18
C SER A 298 -1.83 9.25 0.73
N LEU A 299 -0.91 10.09 1.21
CA LEU A 299 -1.23 11.23 2.09
C LEU A 299 -2.15 12.27 1.44
N HIS A 300 -2.19 12.35 0.10
CA HIS A 300 -3.06 13.29 -0.61
C HIS A 300 -4.57 12.99 -0.43
N PHE A 301 -4.92 11.78 0.01
CA PHE A 301 -6.31 11.41 0.31
C PHE A 301 -6.79 12.03 1.62
N ASN A 302 -5.86 12.33 2.51
CA ASN A 302 -6.11 12.52 3.93
C ASN A 302 -6.61 13.94 4.21
N ASP A 303 -7.50 14.06 5.19
CA ASP A 303 -7.93 15.37 5.67
C ASP A 303 -6.78 16.13 6.39
N MET A 304 -5.74 15.43 6.84
CA MET A 304 -4.54 16.05 7.44
C MET A 304 -3.80 16.97 6.46
N VAL A 305 -3.58 16.53 5.21
CA VAL A 305 -2.99 17.39 4.16
C VAL A 305 -3.91 18.58 3.92
N ASN A 306 -5.22 18.36 3.91
CA ASN A 306 -6.20 19.42 3.68
C ASN A 306 -6.20 20.49 4.76
N LYS A 307 -6.26 20.08 6.03
CA LYS A 307 -6.14 20.98 7.17
C LYS A 307 -4.83 21.76 7.13
N ARG A 308 -3.71 21.07 6.93
CA ARG A 308 -2.38 21.72 6.93
C ARG A 308 -2.21 22.67 5.74
N PHE A 309 -2.69 22.30 4.56
CA PHE A 309 -2.70 23.17 3.39
C PHE A 309 -3.43 24.48 3.70
N PHE A 310 -4.61 24.43 4.30
CA PHE A 310 -5.38 25.64 4.62
C PHE A 310 -4.86 26.44 5.82
N GLU A 311 -4.00 25.88 6.67
CA GLU A 311 -3.24 26.67 7.66
C GLU A 311 -2.15 27.52 7.00
N LEU A 312 -1.58 27.04 5.89
CA LEU A 312 -0.48 27.68 5.17
C LEU A 312 -0.93 28.49 3.95
N PHE A 313 -2.15 28.26 3.47
CA PHE A 313 -2.67 28.89 2.26
C PHE A 313 -2.94 30.37 2.47
N ASP A 314 -2.15 31.23 1.82
CA ASP A 314 -2.41 32.66 1.73
C ASP A 314 -2.86 33.04 0.32
N LYS A 315 -4.13 33.43 0.20
CA LYS A 315 -4.70 33.90 -1.07
C LYS A 315 -3.97 35.12 -1.65
N LYS A 316 -3.30 35.93 -0.82
CA LYS A 316 -2.55 37.11 -1.26
C LYS A 316 -1.21 36.75 -1.91
N ALA A 317 -0.68 35.55 -1.61
CA ALA A 317 0.54 35.04 -2.21
C ALA A 317 0.29 34.48 -3.63
N ILE A 318 -0.98 34.31 -4.03
CA ILE A 318 -1.33 33.75 -5.34
C ILE A 318 -1.09 34.78 -6.44
N SER A 319 -0.10 34.51 -7.31
CA SER A 319 0.30 35.42 -8.39
C SER A 319 -0.48 35.21 -9.69
N ASN A 320 -0.92 33.98 -9.97
CA ASN A 320 -1.79 33.68 -11.12
C ASN A 320 -2.84 32.62 -10.74
N ALA A 321 -4.04 33.08 -10.39
CA ALA A 321 -5.13 32.18 -10.02
C ALA A 321 -5.72 31.42 -11.22
N GLU A 322 -5.65 32.00 -12.43
CA GLU A 322 -6.22 31.40 -13.65
C GLU A 322 -5.47 30.11 -14.02
N ASP A 323 -4.13 30.15 -14.08
CA ASP A 323 -3.29 28.99 -14.38
C ASP A 323 -3.51 27.85 -13.38
N ILE A 324 -3.64 28.19 -12.09
CA ILE A 324 -3.89 27.19 -11.05
C ILE A 324 -5.28 26.58 -11.23
N ASN A 325 -6.30 27.41 -11.50
CA ASN A 325 -7.66 26.94 -11.72
C ASN A 325 -7.77 26.04 -12.95
N GLU A 326 -7.11 26.41 -14.06
CA GLU A 326 -7.05 25.60 -15.27
C GLU A 326 -6.34 24.26 -15.01
N THR A 327 -5.25 24.28 -14.24
CA THR A 327 -4.52 23.06 -13.85
C THR A 327 -5.40 22.11 -13.03
N ILE A 328 -6.20 22.64 -12.08
CA ILE A 328 -7.16 21.85 -11.30
C ILE A 328 -8.28 21.32 -12.21
N ALA A 329 -8.84 22.15 -13.09
CA ALA A 329 -9.91 21.75 -14.00
C ALA A 329 -9.47 20.60 -14.92
N LYS A 330 -8.30 20.72 -15.57
CA LYS A 330 -7.71 19.67 -16.42
C LYS A 330 -7.46 18.36 -15.66
N ALA A 331 -7.09 18.43 -14.38
CA ALA A 331 -6.92 17.23 -13.56
C ALA A 331 -8.23 16.46 -13.36
N PHE A 332 -9.38 17.13 -13.43
CA PHE A 332 -10.68 16.49 -13.31
C PHE A 332 -11.30 16.05 -14.64
N GLU A 333 -10.95 16.68 -15.77
CA GLU A 333 -11.33 16.19 -17.11
C GLU A 333 -10.85 14.75 -17.34
N SER A 334 -9.73 14.39 -16.70
CA SER A 334 -9.16 13.04 -16.74
C SER A 334 -9.63 12.12 -15.60
N SER A 335 -10.45 12.60 -14.67
CA SER A 335 -10.95 11.82 -13.54
C SER A 335 -12.13 10.95 -13.94
N LYS A 336 -12.06 9.66 -13.61
CA LYS A 336 -13.13 8.68 -13.88
C LYS A 336 -14.31 8.77 -12.91
N ASN A 337 -14.25 9.63 -11.88
CA ASN A 337 -15.31 9.74 -10.87
C ASN A 337 -15.46 11.19 -10.35
N PRO A 338 -16.22 12.06 -11.06
CA PRO A 338 -16.33 13.48 -10.75
C PRO A 338 -17.30 13.83 -9.61
N ASP A 339 -17.70 12.87 -8.76
CA ASP A 339 -18.66 13.13 -7.68
C ASP A 339 -18.16 14.25 -6.73
N GLY A 340 -18.93 15.35 -6.65
CA GLY A 340 -18.59 16.53 -5.85
C GLY A 340 -17.59 17.50 -6.49
N VAL A 341 -17.12 17.20 -7.70
CA VAL A 341 -16.17 18.05 -8.46
C VAL A 341 -16.89 19.20 -9.18
N THR A 342 -18.18 19.03 -9.48
CA THR A 342 -18.99 20.09 -10.08
C THR A 342 -19.01 21.33 -9.19
N GLY A 343 -18.86 22.51 -9.81
CA GLY A 343 -18.85 23.78 -9.09
C GLY A 343 -17.55 24.08 -8.33
N PHE A 344 -16.39 23.65 -8.84
CA PHE A 344 -15.09 24.15 -8.39
C PHE A 344 -15.11 25.69 -8.37
N PRO A 345 -15.00 26.33 -7.18
CA PRO A 345 -15.28 27.75 -7.06
C PRO A 345 -14.09 28.64 -7.44
N GLY A 346 -12.95 28.06 -7.85
CA GLY A 346 -11.67 28.73 -7.99
C GLY A 346 -10.85 28.75 -6.70
N ILE A 347 -9.52 28.70 -6.80
CA ILE A 347 -8.61 28.55 -5.66
C ILE A 347 -8.62 29.75 -4.70
N THR A 348 -8.81 30.97 -5.23
CA THR A 348 -8.87 32.21 -4.44
C THR A 348 -10.26 32.50 -3.88
N SER A 349 -11.26 31.70 -4.23
CA SER A 349 -12.64 31.90 -3.79
C SER A 349 -12.80 31.64 -2.29
N PRO A 350 -13.59 32.44 -1.57
CA PRO A 350 -13.91 32.18 -0.16
C PRO A 350 -14.62 30.83 0.05
N LYS A 351 -15.19 30.24 -1.01
CA LYS A 351 -15.84 28.93 -0.97
C LYS A 351 -14.88 27.75 -1.16
N PHE A 352 -13.61 27.98 -1.51
CA PHE A 352 -12.66 26.92 -1.85
C PHE A 352 -12.44 25.92 -0.71
N LYS A 353 -12.21 26.38 0.52
CA LYS A 353 -12.06 25.51 1.70
C LYS A 353 -13.31 24.65 1.93
N LYS A 354 -14.49 25.26 1.85
CA LYS A 354 -15.77 24.54 2.01
C LYS A 354 -15.97 23.50 0.91
N TRP A 355 -15.54 23.79 -0.32
CA TRP A 355 -15.61 22.85 -1.43
C TRP A 355 -14.64 21.67 -1.23
N MET A 356 -13.36 21.93 -0.89
CA MET A 356 -12.36 20.89 -0.59
C MET A 356 -12.81 19.94 0.53
N ASN A 357 -13.45 20.47 1.58
CA ASN A 357 -13.96 19.67 2.70
C ASN A 357 -15.12 18.73 2.32
N LYS A 358 -15.81 18.99 1.21
CA LYS A 358 -16.89 18.12 0.71
C LYS A 358 -16.39 17.02 -0.21
N LEU A 359 -15.17 17.14 -0.73
CA LEU A 359 -14.60 16.12 -1.60
C LEU A 359 -14.30 14.85 -0.81
N ASN A 360 -14.57 13.70 -1.44
CA ASN A 360 -14.03 12.43 -0.99
C ASN A 360 -12.50 12.39 -1.14
N GLY A 361 -11.84 11.41 -0.52
CA GLY A 361 -10.38 11.31 -0.53
C GLY A 361 -9.77 11.23 -1.93
N THR A 362 -10.40 10.50 -2.86
CA THR A 362 -9.94 10.37 -4.25
C THR A 362 -9.93 11.72 -4.96
N ASN A 363 -11.02 12.48 -4.88
CA ASN A 363 -11.14 13.77 -5.56
C ASN A 363 -10.26 14.84 -4.91
N ARG A 364 -10.09 14.80 -3.59
CA ARG A 364 -9.10 15.61 -2.88
C ARG A 364 -7.69 15.29 -3.34
N SER A 365 -7.36 14.00 -3.49
CA SER A 365 -6.06 13.57 -3.98
C SER A 365 -5.78 14.07 -5.39
N THR A 366 -6.79 14.11 -6.27
CA THR A 366 -6.67 14.67 -7.62
C THR A 366 -6.26 16.15 -7.59
N VAL A 367 -6.90 16.96 -6.72
CA VAL A 367 -6.52 18.38 -6.55
C VAL A 367 -5.08 18.50 -6.07
N TYR A 368 -4.69 17.76 -5.03
CA TYR A 368 -3.33 17.87 -4.51
C TYR A 368 -2.28 17.37 -5.48
N LEU A 369 -2.55 16.33 -6.28
CA LEU A 369 -1.65 15.92 -7.36
C LEU A 369 -1.50 16.98 -8.45
N ALA A 370 -2.54 17.77 -8.71
CA ALA A 370 -2.49 18.89 -9.65
C ALA A 370 -1.64 20.03 -9.10
N LEU A 371 -1.76 20.31 -7.79
CA LEU A 371 -1.05 21.34 -7.05
C LEU A 371 0.40 20.97 -6.69
N ASP A 372 0.72 19.68 -6.59
CA ASP A 372 2.05 19.16 -6.21
C ASP A 372 3.04 19.18 -7.38
N LYS A 373 3.06 20.28 -8.13
CA LYS A 373 3.98 20.54 -9.25
C LYS A 373 4.87 21.72 -8.92
N SER A 374 6.12 21.68 -9.38
CA SER A 374 7.12 22.72 -9.08
C SER A 374 6.70 24.12 -9.54
N ASN A 375 5.97 24.25 -10.64
CA ASN A 375 5.45 25.53 -11.13
C ASN A 375 4.33 26.09 -10.26
N MET A 376 3.51 25.25 -9.62
CA MET A 376 2.42 25.69 -8.75
C MET A 376 2.95 26.41 -7.50
N GLN A 377 4.07 25.95 -6.94
CA GLN A 377 4.72 26.62 -5.80
C GLN A 377 5.16 28.05 -6.15
N LYS A 378 5.67 28.26 -7.38
CA LYS A 378 6.03 29.60 -7.88
C LYS A 378 4.82 30.53 -8.03
N LEU A 379 3.63 29.96 -8.13
CA LEU A 379 2.36 30.70 -8.19
C LEU A 379 1.77 30.98 -6.80
N GLY A 380 2.51 30.70 -5.71
CA GLY A 380 2.09 30.96 -4.34
C GLY A 380 1.35 29.80 -3.66
N VAL A 381 1.25 28.63 -4.31
CA VAL A 381 0.68 27.44 -3.69
C VAL A 381 1.65 26.93 -2.59
N PRO A 382 1.17 26.59 -1.38
CA PRO A 382 2.00 26.01 -0.33
C PRO A 382 2.80 24.80 -0.79
N ASP A 383 3.99 24.61 -0.21
CA ASP A 383 4.86 23.46 -0.50
C ASP A 383 4.23 22.16 0.02
N LEU A 384 3.53 21.42 -0.86
CA LEU A 384 2.92 20.14 -0.53
C LEU A 384 3.94 19.07 -0.10
N GLY A 385 5.21 19.24 -0.50
CA GLY A 385 6.28 18.39 -0.04
C GLY A 385 6.55 18.57 1.44
N GLU A 386 6.69 19.81 1.89
CA GLU A 386 6.83 20.13 3.32
C GLU A 386 5.60 19.71 4.12
N ILE A 387 4.40 19.94 3.58
CA ILE A 387 3.16 19.51 4.22
C ILE A 387 3.19 17.99 4.47
N LYS A 388 3.50 17.19 3.45
CA LYS A 388 3.63 15.72 3.60
C LYS A 388 4.69 15.35 4.62
N HIS A 389 5.88 15.92 4.51
CA HIS A 389 6.96 15.69 5.48
C HIS A 389 6.49 15.93 6.93
N SER A 390 5.76 17.02 7.17
CA SER A 390 5.32 17.43 8.51
C SER A 390 4.27 16.50 9.12
N ILE A 391 3.50 15.77 8.30
CA ILE A 391 2.45 14.86 8.78
C ILE A 391 2.86 13.39 8.73
N SER A 392 3.94 13.05 8.02
CA SER A 392 4.43 11.67 7.92
C SER A 392 5.03 11.16 9.23
N SER A 393 4.77 9.88 9.52
CA SER A 393 5.44 9.15 10.60
C SER A 393 6.96 9.14 10.39
N PRO A 394 7.77 9.31 11.45
CA PRO A 394 9.23 9.22 11.35
C PRO A 394 9.71 7.93 10.66
N ASP A 395 9.05 6.81 10.95
CA ASP A 395 9.45 5.47 10.46
C ASP A 395 9.23 5.29 8.95
N SER A 396 8.35 6.08 8.34
CA SER A 396 7.98 5.94 6.92
C SER A 396 8.32 7.14 6.07
N ARG A 397 8.68 8.27 6.67
CA ARG A 397 8.88 9.56 5.98
C ARG A 397 9.89 9.51 4.84
N TYR A 398 10.94 8.72 5.00
CA TYR A 398 11.99 8.52 3.99
C TYR A 398 11.75 7.28 3.14
N ARG A 399 10.76 6.44 3.50
CA ARG A 399 10.47 5.21 2.76
C ARG A 399 9.77 5.56 1.46
N GLN A 400 10.51 5.37 0.38
CA GLN A 400 9.96 5.47 -0.97
C GLN A 400 9.07 4.26 -1.29
N SER A 401 8.28 4.40 -2.34
CA SER A 401 7.53 3.28 -2.91
C SER A 401 8.51 2.25 -3.46
N SER A 402 8.71 1.13 -2.76
CA SER A 402 9.41 -0.02 -3.34
C SER A 402 8.45 -0.80 -4.27
N LEU A 403 9.03 -1.59 -5.17
CA LEU A 403 8.26 -2.55 -5.96
C LEU A 403 7.58 -3.58 -5.06
N ASP A 404 8.23 -3.93 -3.95
CA ASP A 404 7.71 -4.83 -2.93
C ASP A 404 7.72 -4.14 -1.54
N PRO A 405 6.61 -3.47 -1.16
CA PRO A 405 6.53 -2.70 0.07
C PRO A 405 6.66 -3.59 1.31
N LEU A 406 7.16 -2.99 2.39
CA LEU A 406 7.31 -3.68 3.66
C LEU A 406 5.97 -3.73 4.41
N VAL A 407 5.74 -4.84 5.09
CA VAL A 407 4.48 -5.22 5.72
C VAL A 407 4.74 -5.66 7.16
N GLY A 408 3.78 -5.39 8.04
CA GLY A 408 3.80 -5.88 9.41
C GLY A 408 4.15 -4.83 10.44
N TYR A 409 4.06 -3.53 10.10
CA TYR A 409 4.18 -2.50 11.14
C TYR A 409 3.19 -2.75 12.27
N ASN A 410 1.93 -3.04 11.95
CA ASN A 410 0.93 -3.51 12.90
C ASN A 410 0.20 -4.71 12.32
N ALA A 411 -0.25 -5.59 13.21
CA ALA A 411 -1.15 -6.68 12.95
C ALA A 411 -2.45 -6.44 13.72
N ALA A 412 -3.58 -6.76 13.11
CA ALA A 412 -4.88 -6.71 13.73
C ALA A 412 -5.67 -7.98 13.45
N GLU A 413 -6.18 -8.65 14.47
CA GLU A 413 -7.10 -9.76 14.31
C GLU A 413 -8.49 -9.22 13.98
N ILE A 414 -9.03 -9.61 12.83
CA ILE A 414 -10.41 -9.29 12.44
C ILE A 414 -11.34 -10.27 13.15
N ILE A 415 -12.38 -9.74 13.80
CA ILE A 415 -13.45 -10.55 14.39
C ILE A 415 -14.51 -10.83 13.32
N PRO A 416 -14.82 -12.10 13.00
CA PRO A 416 -15.88 -12.45 12.05
C PRO A 416 -17.26 -11.93 12.49
N GLY A 417 -18.12 -11.62 11.52
CA GLY A 417 -19.50 -11.17 11.77
C GLY A 417 -19.63 -9.72 12.24
N ASN A 418 -18.54 -8.96 12.28
CA ASN A 418 -18.60 -7.52 12.58
C ASN A 418 -19.24 -6.76 11.42
N VAL A 419 -20.03 -5.74 11.74
CA VAL A 419 -20.51 -4.77 10.75
C VAL A 419 -19.61 -3.54 10.79
N GLY A 420 -19.44 -2.88 9.65
CA GLY A 420 -18.76 -1.59 9.61
C GLY A 420 -19.47 -0.60 10.54
N ILE A 421 -18.68 0.15 11.31
CA ILE A 421 -19.18 1.04 12.34
C ILE A 421 -19.11 2.48 11.83
N PRO A 422 -20.22 3.23 11.82
CA PRO A 422 -20.18 4.65 11.48
C PRO A 422 -19.19 5.42 12.34
N ASN A 423 -18.43 6.32 11.74
CA ASN A 423 -17.33 7.05 12.37
C ASN A 423 -17.74 7.82 13.63
N GLU A 424 -18.98 8.30 13.69
CA GLU A 424 -19.58 8.98 14.84
C GLU A 424 -19.85 8.08 16.05
N LEU A 425 -19.80 6.76 15.87
CA LEU A 425 -19.98 5.76 16.93
C LEU A 425 -18.65 5.15 17.40
N LEU A 426 -17.52 5.56 16.80
CA LEU A 426 -16.20 5.11 17.23
C LEU A 426 -15.76 5.85 18.48
N ASP A 427 -14.98 5.17 19.35
CA ASP A 427 -14.42 5.78 20.56
C ASP A 427 -13.54 6.99 20.20
N ILE A 428 -12.84 6.89 19.07
CA ILE A 428 -12.02 7.97 18.51
C ILE A 428 -12.33 8.10 17.01
N PRO A 429 -13.19 9.05 16.61
CA PRO A 429 -13.50 9.29 15.21
C PRO A 429 -12.25 9.57 14.36
N HIS A 430 -12.23 9.07 13.14
CA HIS A 430 -11.17 9.32 12.15
C HIS A 430 -11.54 10.55 11.29
N GLY A 431 -10.57 11.44 11.02
CA GLY A 431 -10.85 12.69 10.30
C GLY A 431 -11.20 12.53 8.82
N THR A 432 -10.66 11.49 8.17
CA THR A 432 -10.84 11.21 6.73
C THR A 432 -11.94 10.20 6.39
N TYR A 433 -12.07 9.11 7.15
CA TYR A 433 -12.85 7.94 6.75
C TYR A 433 -14.16 7.80 7.54
N PRO A 434 -15.28 7.45 6.88
CA PRO A 434 -16.59 7.45 7.50
C PRO A 434 -16.96 6.16 8.23
N MET A 435 -16.18 5.09 8.09
CA MET A 435 -16.49 3.78 8.67
C MET A 435 -15.26 3.17 9.33
N GLY A 436 -15.45 2.58 10.51
CA GLY A 436 -14.47 1.78 11.22
C GLY A 436 -14.79 0.29 11.27
N MET A 437 -13.83 -0.48 11.78
CA MET A 437 -13.88 -1.92 11.94
C MET A 437 -13.28 -2.29 13.29
N LYS A 438 -14.00 -3.12 14.05
CA LYS A 438 -13.56 -3.68 15.33
C LYS A 438 -12.72 -4.94 15.15
N GLY A 439 -11.81 -5.17 16.09
CA GLY A 439 -10.93 -6.33 16.15
C GLY A 439 -10.00 -6.29 17.37
N ASN A 440 -9.01 -7.19 17.38
CA ASN A 440 -7.99 -7.21 18.43
C ASN A 440 -6.64 -6.74 17.89
N TYR A 441 -5.92 -5.95 18.68
CA TYR A 441 -4.58 -5.48 18.33
C TYR A 441 -3.51 -6.26 19.12
N PRO A 442 -2.91 -7.32 18.56
CA PRO A 442 -1.85 -8.08 19.22
C PRO A 442 -0.52 -7.31 19.30
N GLY A 443 -0.23 -6.43 18.33
CA GLY A 443 1.06 -5.76 18.19
C GLY A 443 1.46 -5.61 16.73
N GLY A 444 2.77 -5.59 16.45
CA GLY A 444 3.30 -5.67 15.09
C GLY A 444 4.65 -6.38 15.05
N PHE A 445 5.07 -6.80 13.86
CA PHE A 445 6.31 -7.53 13.69
C PHE A 445 7.51 -6.69 14.12
N ASP A 446 8.39 -7.24 14.93
CA ASP A 446 9.63 -6.58 15.31
C ASP A 446 10.43 -6.08 14.09
N VAL A 447 10.39 -6.85 13.00
CA VAL A 447 10.93 -6.52 11.68
C VAL A 447 9.83 -6.59 10.62
N LYS A 448 9.70 -5.55 9.81
CA LYS A 448 8.81 -5.56 8.66
C LYS A 448 9.37 -6.42 7.54
N LEU A 449 8.49 -7.18 6.91
CA LEU A 449 8.86 -8.15 5.88
C LEU A 449 8.39 -7.69 4.50
N PRO A 450 9.09 -8.05 3.41
CA PRO A 450 8.61 -7.78 2.06
C PRO A 450 7.22 -8.37 1.82
N ARG A 451 6.37 -7.63 1.12
CA ARG A 451 5.02 -8.09 0.78
C ARG A 451 5.03 -9.45 0.07
N SER A 452 6.01 -9.74 -0.80
CA SER A 452 6.13 -11.06 -1.44
C SER A 452 6.45 -12.21 -0.47
N VAL A 453 7.10 -11.90 0.66
CA VAL A 453 7.37 -12.86 1.74
C VAL A 453 6.11 -13.07 2.58
N VAL A 454 5.38 -11.99 2.88
CA VAL A 454 4.15 -12.06 3.68
C VAL A 454 3.00 -12.68 2.89
N TYR A 455 2.86 -12.39 1.60
CA TYR A 455 1.77 -12.86 0.73
C TYR A 455 2.30 -13.61 -0.51
N PRO A 456 3.00 -14.73 -0.35
CA PRO A 456 3.64 -15.45 -1.46
C PRO A 456 2.64 -15.90 -2.54
N GLN A 457 1.45 -16.37 -2.17
CA GLN A 457 0.46 -16.81 -3.17
C GLN A 457 -0.05 -15.66 -4.05
N TRP A 458 -0.12 -14.46 -3.50
CA TRP A 458 -0.45 -13.28 -4.29
C TRP A 458 0.71 -12.91 -5.23
N ALA A 459 1.95 -12.96 -4.73
CA ALA A 459 3.14 -12.63 -5.50
C ALA A 459 3.35 -13.59 -6.68
N GLU A 460 3.14 -14.88 -6.47
CA GLU A 460 3.17 -15.92 -7.51
C GLU A 460 2.16 -15.61 -8.62
N LYS A 461 0.89 -15.35 -8.25
CA LYS A 461 -0.15 -14.97 -9.23
C LYS A 461 0.15 -13.66 -9.97
N ALA A 462 0.81 -12.71 -9.31
CA ALA A 462 1.22 -11.47 -9.96
C ALA A 462 2.34 -11.72 -10.98
N ALA A 463 3.30 -12.59 -10.65
CA ALA A 463 4.37 -13.01 -11.54
C ALA A 463 3.87 -13.82 -12.74
N GLU A 464 2.97 -14.79 -12.52
CA GLU A 464 2.32 -15.58 -13.58
C GLU A 464 1.61 -14.71 -14.63
N ARG A 465 1.11 -13.55 -14.21
CA ARG A 465 0.41 -12.59 -15.06
C ARG A 465 1.33 -11.54 -15.70
N ASN A 466 2.64 -11.58 -15.42
CA ASN A 466 3.62 -10.58 -15.85
C ASN A 466 3.15 -9.14 -15.62
N LEU A 467 2.58 -8.87 -14.43
CA LEU A 467 2.07 -7.54 -14.11
C LEU A 467 3.22 -6.53 -14.04
N ALA A 468 3.06 -5.40 -14.73
CA ALA A 468 3.96 -4.27 -14.57
C ALA A 468 3.91 -3.72 -13.13
N PRO A 469 4.96 -3.03 -12.64
CA PRO A 469 5.00 -2.43 -11.29
C PRO A 469 3.73 -1.73 -10.81
N ALA A 470 3.16 -0.85 -11.63
CA ALA A 470 1.93 -0.12 -11.30
C ALA A 470 0.72 -1.07 -11.20
N GLN A 471 0.66 -2.09 -12.07
CA GLN A 471 -0.39 -3.10 -12.05
C GLN A 471 -0.27 -4.04 -10.85
N MET A 472 0.94 -4.39 -10.42
CA MET A 472 1.16 -5.15 -9.18
C MET A 472 0.64 -4.37 -7.97
N GLN A 473 0.98 -3.08 -7.87
CA GLN A 473 0.48 -2.22 -6.78
C GLN A 473 -1.06 -2.08 -6.82
N GLY A 474 -1.65 -1.90 -8.00
CA GLY A 474 -3.10 -1.87 -8.17
C GLY A 474 -3.77 -3.19 -7.75
N SER A 475 -3.23 -4.31 -8.24
CA SER A 475 -3.67 -5.68 -7.91
C SER A 475 -3.65 -5.95 -6.41
N PHE A 476 -2.57 -5.57 -5.72
CA PHE A 476 -2.46 -5.75 -4.27
C PHE A 476 -3.52 -4.97 -3.48
N ARG A 477 -3.85 -3.76 -3.94
CA ARG A 477 -4.84 -2.89 -3.26
C ARG A 477 -6.28 -3.32 -3.52
N GLN A 478 -6.55 -3.88 -4.70
CA GLN A 478 -7.92 -4.16 -5.16
C GLN A 478 -8.35 -5.60 -4.87
N ASN A 479 -7.42 -6.54 -4.84
CA ASN A 479 -7.76 -7.96 -4.67
C ASN A 479 -8.01 -8.30 -3.20
N LYS A 480 -8.94 -9.23 -2.98
CA LYS A 480 -9.10 -9.90 -1.68
C LYS A 480 -7.90 -10.85 -1.50
N ILE A 481 -6.99 -10.49 -0.60
CA ILE A 481 -5.83 -11.31 -0.28
C ILE A 481 -6.18 -12.19 0.92
N ILE A 482 -6.09 -13.50 0.70
CA ILE A 482 -6.24 -14.52 1.73
C ILE A 482 -5.00 -15.39 1.65
N GLN A 483 -4.04 -15.15 2.54
CA GLN A 483 -2.81 -15.91 2.60
C GLN A 483 -2.83 -16.84 3.82
N PRO A 484 -2.90 -18.17 3.62
CA PRO A 484 -2.84 -19.11 4.74
C PRO A 484 -1.49 -19.03 5.47
N VAL A 485 -1.54 -19.10 6.80
CA VAL A 485 -0.37 -19.24 7.67
C VAL A 485 -0.10 -20.72 7.87
N THR A 486 0.91 -21.23 7.16
CA THR A 486 1.41 -22.60 7.27
C THR A 486 2.76 -22.60 8.01
N GLN A 487 3.23 -23.78 8.45
CA GLN A 487 4.59 -23.92 8.97
C GLN A 487 5.63 -23.40 7.96
N GLN A 488 5.49 -23.78 6.68
CA GLN A 488 6.37 -23.30 5.62
C GLN A 488 6.38 -21.77 5.47
N TRP A 489 5.23 -21.12 5.65
CA TRP A 489 5.15 -19.66 5.65
C TRP A 489 5.94 -19.07 6.82
N GLN A 490 5.73 -19.59 8.03
CA GLN A 490 6.44 -19.12 9.23
C GLN A 490 7.94 -19.31 9.09
N ASP A 491 8.40 -20.49 8.67
CA ASP A 491 9.83 -20.79 8.48
C ASP A 491 10.47 -19.80 7.50
N LYS A 492 9.79 -19.51 6.38
CA LYS A 492 10.26 -18.54 5.38
C LYS A 492 10.29 -17.11 5.95
N ALA A 493 9.23 -16.68 6.61
CA ALA A 493 9.14 -15.35 7.21
C ALA A 493 10.21 -15.15 8.30
N MET A 494 10.47 -16.17 9.11
CA MET A 494 11.50 -16.16 10.15
C MET A 494 12.91 -16.15 9.57
N ALA A 495 13.18 -16.92 8.52
CA ALA A 495 14.48 -16.89 7.84
C ALA A 495 14.81 -15.51 7.28
N VAL A 496 13.83 -14.83 6.66
CA VAL A 496 13.99 -13.46 6.14
C VAL A 496 14.20 -12.47 7.29
N ARG A 497 13.37 -12.55 8.35
CA ARG A 497 13.52 -11.74 9.56
C ARG A 497 14.93 -11.83 10.14
N GLU A 498 15.47 -13.04 10.26
CA GLU A 498 16.82 -13.26 10.79
C GLU A 498 17.91 -12.71 9.88
N GLY A 499 17.73 -12.82 8.56
CA GLY A 499 18.63 -12.16 7.60
C GLY A 499 18.69 -10.66 7.82
N ILE A 500 17.55 -10.01 8.03
CA ILE A 500 17.49 -8.57 8.31
C ILE A 500 18.14 -8.25 9.65
N LEU A 501 17.87 -9.02 10.72
CA LEU A 501 18.46 -8.76 12.04
C LEU A 501 19.98 -8.95 12.07
N LYS A 502 20.55 -9.80 11.22
CA LYS A 502 22.01 -9.93 11.06
C LYS A 502 22.64 -8.68 10.42
N ASN A 503 21.85 -7.89 9.71
CA ASN A 503 22.25 -6.63 9.10
C ASN A 503 21.96 -5.41 10.01
N LYS A 504 21.64 -5.61 11.29
CA LYS A 504 21.47 -4.54 12.28
C LYS A 504 22.84 -4.08 12.76
#